data_AF-A0A5S3Y819-F1
#
_entry.id   AF-A0A5S3Y819-F1
#
_cell.length_a   1.000
_cell.length_b   1.000
_cell.length_c   1.000
_cell.angle_alpha   90.00
_cell.angle_beta   90.00
_cell.angle_gamma   90.00
#
_symmetry.space_group_name_H-M   'P 1'
#
loop_
_entity.id
_entity.type
_entity.pdbx_description
1 polymer ?
#
loop_
_entity_poly.entity_id
_entity_poly.type
_entity_poly.pdbx_seq_one_letter_code
_entity_poly.pdbx_strand_id
1 'polypeptide(L)' 'VFNETLANIIQLLVKYWINASGPVTVPVESFLPLQLLGMACMWRDMGNTVTVESDSLPRFLIEGTYF' A
#
# COMPACT_ATOMS: atom_id res chain seq x y z
N VAL A 1 -6.57 14.94 -1.49
CA VAL A 1 -5.26 14.94 -2.18
C VAL A 1 -4.41 13.74 -1.79
N PHE A 2 -3.80 13.65 -0.59
CA PHE A 2 -2.90 12.52 -0.25
C PHE A 2 -3.55 11.13 -0.37
N ASN A 3 -4.68 10.89 0.32
CA ASN A 3 -5.35 9.58 0.31
C ASN A 3 -5.75 9.12 -1.11
N GLU A 4 -6.21 10.06 -1.94
CA GLU A 4 -6.57 9.79 -3.33
C GLU A 4 -5.35 9.44 -4.18
N THR A 5 -4.26 10.21 -4.03
CA THR A 5 -2.98 9.91 -4.70
C THR A 5 -2.42 8.56 -4.27
N LEU A 6 -2.44 8.26 -2.96
CA LEU A 6 -1.97 6.99 -2.41
C LEU A 6 -2.77 5.81 -2.97
N ALA A 7 -4.10 5.92 -3.01
CA ALA A 7 -4.97 4.89 -3.59
C ALA A 7 -4.67 4.66 -5.09
N ASN A 8 -4.50 5.73 -5.86
CA ASN A 8 -4.18 5.65 -7.28
C ASN A 8 -2.83 4.97 -7.54
N ILE A 9 -1.80 5.30 -6.76
CA ILE A 9 -0.47 4.68 -6.93
C ILE A 9 -0.51 3.20 -6.57
N ILE A 10 -1.22 2.81 -5.50
CA ILE A 10 -1.37 1.39 -5.12
C ILE A 10 -2.04 0.60 -6.25
N GLN A 11 -3.12 1.13 -6.84
CA GLN A 11 -3.79 0.47 -7.96
C GLN A 11 -2.88 0.30 -9.18
N LEU A 12 -2.06 1.30 -9.50
CA LEU A 12 -1.10 1.22 -10.61
C LEU A 12 0.00 0.19 -10.35
N LEU A 13 0.52 0.11 -9.12
CA LEU A 13 1.52 -0.89 -8.74
C LEU A 13 0.96 -2.29 -8.83
N VAL A 14 -0.24 -2.54 -8.33
CA VAL A 14 -0.91 -3.84 -8.41
C VAL A 14 -1.08 -4.26 -9.88
N LYS A 15 -1.58 -3.36 -10.74
CA LYS A 15 -1.72 -3.62 -12.18
C LYS A 15 -0.37 -3.90 -12.86
N TYR A 16 0.66 -3.14 -12.52
CA TYR A 16 2.02 -3.35 -13.04
C TYR A 16 2.52 -4.75 -12.65
N TRP A 17 2.38 -5.13 -11.38
CA TRP A 17 2.83 -6.44 -10.90
C TRP A 17 2.07 -7.59 -11.53
N ILE A 18 0.74 -7.50 -11.65
CA ILE A 18 -0.07 -8.50 -12.36
C ILE A 18 0.42 -8.67 -13.80
N ASN A 19 0.69 -7.57 -14.50
CA ASN A 19 1.17 -7.60 -15.88
C ASN A 19 2.63 -8.08 -16.00
N ALA A 20 3.48 -7.79 -15.03
CA ALA A 20 4.90 -8.14 -15.02
C ALA A 20 5.17 -9.59 -14.60
N SER A 21 4.26 -10.22 -13.86
CA SER A 21 4.49 -11.54 -13.24
C SER A 21 4.43 -12.72 -14.24
N GLY A 22 4.03 -12.51 -15.50
CA GLY A 22 3.92 -13.58 -16.49
C GLY A 22 3.00 -14.73 -16.04
N PRO A 23 2.94 -15.85 -16.78
CA PRO A 23 2.04 -16.98 -16.46
C PRO A 23 2.47 -17.83 -15.26
N VAL A 24 3.57 -17.51 -14.56
CA VAL A 24 4.11 -18.33 -13.45
C VAL A 24 4.06 -17.57 -12.12
N THR A 25 2.92 -17.77 -11.46
CA THR A 25 2.62 -17.79 -10.02
C THR A 25 3.75 -17.43 -9.04
N VAL A 26 3.95 -16.13 -8.79
CA VAL A 26 4.20 -15.70 -7.41
C VAL A 26 2.89 -15.08 -6.93
N PRO A 27 2.29 -15.57 -5.84
CA PRO A 27 1.06 -14.95 -5.32
C PRO A 27 1.34 -13.46 -5.08
N VAL A 28 0.42 -12.61 -5.52
CA VAL A 28 0.42 -11.15 -5.23
C VAL A 28 0.24 -10.90 -3.71
N GLU A 29 0.31 -11.93 -2.87
CA GLU A 29 0.19 -11.88 -1.41
C GLU A 29 1.42 -11.28 -0.71
N SER A 30 2.51 -10.96 -1.42
CA SER A 30 3.76 -10.49 -0.78
C SER A 30 4.29 -9.15 -1.31
N PHE A 31 3.50 -8.36 -2.04
CA PHE A 31 3.94 -7.02 -2.41
C PHE A 31 3.52 -5.98 -1.37
N LEU A 32 4.42 -5.72 -0.41
CA LEU A 32 4.35 -4.58 0.48
C LEU A 32 5.27 -3.46 -0.07
N PRO A 33 4.74 -2.38 -0.66
CA PRO A 33 5.54 -1.27 -1.15
C PRO A 33 6.06 -0.44 0.04
N LEU A 34 7.27 -0.78 0.50
CA LEU A 34 7.91 -0.16 1.68
C LEU A 34 7.97 1.37 1.60
N GLN A 35 8.17 1.95 0.40
CA GLN A 35 8.16 3.41 0.22
C GLN A 35 6.77 4.02 0.48
N LEU A 36 5.71 3.37 -0.01
CA LEU A 36 4.34 3.84 0.24
C LEU A 36 3.94 3.68 1.69
N LEU A 37 4.39 2.60 2.33
CA LEU A 37 4.24 2.40 3.77
C LEU A 37 4.94 3.52 4.55
N GLY A 38 6.20 3.82 4.23
CA GLY A 38 6.92 4.92 4.86
C GLY A 38 6.19 6.26 4.72
N MET A 39 5.69 6.58 3.53
CA MET A 39 4.92 7.81 3.30
C MET A 39 3.60 7.84 4.06
N ALA A 40 2.86 6.73 4.09
CA ALA A 40 1.62 6.63 4.85
C ALA A 40 1.87 6.78 6.36
N CYS A 41 2.96 6.19 6.87
CA CYS A 41 3.38 6.37 8.26
C CYS A 41 3.74 7.83 8.56
N MET A 42 4.58 8.46 7.74
CA MET A 42 4.94 9.87 7.90
C MET A 42 3.70 10.78 7.88
N TRP A 43 2.75 10.53 6.97
CA TRP A 43 1.51 11.30 6.89
C TRP A 43 0.67 11.17 8.16
N ARG A 44 0.58 9.96 8.72
CA ARG A 44 -0.07 9.71 10.01
C ARG A 44 0.65 10.38 11.16
N ASP A 45 1.98 10.28 11.21
CA ASP A 45 2.80 10.89 12.27
C ASP A 45 2.69 12.42 12.29
N MET A 46 2.33 13.03 11.15
CA MET A 46 1.96 14.45 11.07
C MET A 46 0.54 14.78 11.63
N GLY A 47 -0.17 13.80 12.17
CA GLY A 47 -1.52 13.96 12.73
C GLY A 47 -2.66 13.81 11.72
N ASN A 48 -2.37 13.38 10.49
CA ASN A 48 -3.41 13.19 9.47
C ASN A 48 -3.98 11.76 9.48
N THR A 49 -5.23 11.63 9.06
CA THR A 49 -5.84 10.31 8.86
C THR A 49 -5.48 9.72 7.49
N VAL A 50 -4.97 8.49 7.50
CA VAL A 50 -4.84 7.66 6.30
C VAL A 50 -6.08 6.78 6.20
N THR A 51 -6.88 6.97 5.15
CA THR A 51 -8.16 6.26 4.97
C THR A 51 -8.06 5.09 4.00
N VAL A 52 -6.95 4.98 3.27
CA VAL A 52 -6.73 3.92 2.27
C VAL A 52 -6.65 2.55 2.94
N GLU A 53 -7.31 1.57 2.35
CA GLU A 53 -7.30 0.16 2.77
C GLU A 53 -7.01 -0.71 1.55
N SER A 54 -5.99 -1.56 1.64
CA SER A 54 -5.56 -2.44 0.56
C SER A 54 -4.74 -3.59 1.12
N ASP A 55 -4.83 -4.77 0.51
CA ASP A 55 -3.99 -5.92 0.87
C ASP A 55 -2.49 -5.64 0.67
N SER A 56 -2.15 -4.79 -0.30
CA SER A 56 -0.78 -4.35 -0.55
C SER A 56 -0.32 -3.25 0.42
N LEU A 57 -1.23 -2.57 1.12
CA LEU A 57 -0.88 -1.60 2.15
C LEU A 57 -1.86 -1.68 3.34
N PRO A 58 -1.72 -2.72 4.19
CA PRO A 58 -2.64 -2.94 5.30
C PRO A 58 -2.61 -1.78 6.30
N ARG A 59 -3.81 -1.38 6.76
CA ARG A 59 -3.96 -0.25 7.70
C ARG A 59 -3.25 -0.50 9.04
N PHE A 60 -3.21 -1.74 9.51
CA PHE A 60 -2.57 -2.12 10.77
C PHE A 60 -1.06 -1.85 10.78
N LEU A 61 -0.39 -1.99 9.63
CA LEU A 61 1.04 -1.65 9.48
C LEU A 61 1.27 -0.15 9.52
N ILE A 62 0.29 0.63 9.05
CA ILE A 62 0.32 2.08 9.18
C ILE A 62 0.10 2.37 10.66
N GLU A 63 -1.06 2.08 11.22
CA GLU A 63 -1.45 2.43 12.59
C GLU A 63 -0.51 1.91 13.70
N GLY A 64 0.38 0.96 13.39
CA GLY A 64 1.26 0.34 14.38
C GLY A 64 0.48 -0.55 15.35
N THR A 65 -0.76 -0.88 14.99
CA THR A 65 -1.66 -1.76 15.72
C THR A 65 -1.40 -3.17 15.21
N TYR A 66 -0.42 -3.86 15.78
CA TYR A 66 -0.42 -5.32 15.67
C TYR A 66 -1.57 -5.86 16.53
N PHE A 67 -2.15 -6.99 16.10
CA PHE A 67 -2.98 -7.81 16.98
C PHE A 67 -2.38 -7.94 18.39
#